data_AF-A0A3S3MR54-F1
#
_entry.id   AF-A0A3S3MR54-F1
#
_cell.length_a   1.000
_cell.length_b   1.000
_cell.length_c   1.000
_cell.angle_alpha   90.00
_cell.angle_beta   90.00
_cell.angle_gamma   90.00
#
_symmetry.space_group_name_H-M   'P 1'
#
loop_
_entity.id
_entity.type
_entity.pdbx_description
1 polymer ?
#
loop_
_entity_poly.entity_id
_entity_poly.type
_entity_poly.pdbx_seq_one_letter_code
_entity_poly.pdbx_strand_id
1 'polypeptide(L)'
;MRSSSLNLVSQSSHMASLRNALHRNLIHLTRSKLISNPPSSNRARRAFHSSNRLCNEESNGNEVEKSKVWAVYDPVSGEFVTTRTFNEGESKSRGENVMEEESAPSKRSENPRVVSDSGSRAEKSVSVRAAGGVGYVMKKKSGKTRVQWVCGDCGEPHSQWWGSCHSCHAVGTLKEFAESEKAGNNSRGFEISENATRSWLQQRAVELQPRRLTDVNKGINPLEWRIPLFGLFGIEVARVLGGGLVPGSLVLVGGDPGVGKSTLLLQIAAMLAEGSNFNKPAPVIYVSGEESIEQIGNRADRMRIGTHELYLYSSTDVEDILEKIQGLSPRALVVDSIQTVYLKGVVGSAGNIQQVKECTSALLRFAKQTNIPVLLIGHVTKTGDIAGPRVLEHIVDVVLYMEGEKYSSYRLLRSVKNRFGSTDELGVFEMSQSGLKAVSNPSEIFLSEQYSDSEVLAGLAVAVIVDGSRSFLIEIQALCSSGSTVKKHFNGIRESRADMIISILMKQAGLKLQDSSIFLNVVSGINLKETAGDLAVAAAICSSFFEFPIPTDVAFIGEIGLGGELRTVPRMDKRVVTVSKLGYKRCIIPKSAEKLLTGLDLEEGLQIVGCRNLKEVINGVFT
;
A
#
# COMPACT_ATOMS: atom_id res chain seq x y z
N MET A 1 -61.91 27.66 -1.99
CA MET A 1 -60.71 28.54 -1.85
C MET A 1 -60.48 28.83 -0.38
N ARG A 2 -59.22 28.99 0.06
CA ARG A 2 -58.72 29.17 1.44
C ARG A 2 -58.86 27.95 2.38
N SER A 3 -57.73 27.28 2.68
CA SER A 3 -57.33 26.83 4.04
C SER A 3 -56.08 25.92 4.06
N SER A 4 -54.88 26.43 3.69
CA SER A 4 -53.62 25.65 3.83
C SER A 4 -52.35 26.51 3.71
N SER A 5 -52.15 27.45 4.65
CA SER A 5 -50.98 28.37 4.61
C SER A 5 -50.47 28.83 5.98
N LEU A 6 -50.66 28.05 7.05
CA LEU A 6 -50.36 28.48 8.43
C LEU A 6 -49.38 27.59 9.24
N ASN A 7 -48.91 26.46 8.72
CA ASN A 7 -48.08 25.51 9.48
C ASN A 7 -46.55 25.57 9.21
N LEU A 8 -46.05 26.58 8.50
CA LEU A 8 -44.62 26.72 8.15
C LEU A 8 -43.86 27.79 8.95
N VAL A 9 -44.55 28.58 9.78
CA VAL A 9 -43.93 29.71 10.52
C VAL A 9 -43.57 29.34 11.97
N SER A 10 -44.09 28.24 12.52
CA SER A 10 -43.90 27.85 13.92
C SER A 10 -42.64 27.00 14.21
N GLN A 11 -41.97 26.45 13.19
CA GLN A 11 -40.77 25.61 13.40
C GLN A 11 -39.44 26.40 13.36
N SER A 12 -39.39 27.56 12.71
CA SER A 12 -38.17 28.39 12.62
C SER A 12 -37.83 29.10 13.93
N SER A 13 -38.84 29.47 14.72
CA SER A 13 -38.67 30.19 16.01
C SER A 13 -38.04 29.31 17.11
N HIS A 14 -38.33 28.01 17.13
CA HIS A 14 -37.78 27.08 18.12
C HIS A 14 -36.27 26.81 17.93
N MET A 15 -35.80 26.73 16.68
CA MET A 15 -34.37 26.55 16.36
C MET A 15 -33.53 27.79 16.72
N ALA A 16 -34.08 28.99 16.58
CA ALA A 16 -33.38 30.22 16.96
C ALA A 16 -33.17 30.35 18.49
N SER A 17 -34.12 29.87 19.29
CA SER A 17 -34.03 29.94 20.75
C SER A 17 -32.94 29.04 21.34
N LEU A 18 -32.72 27.86 20.76
CA LEU A 18 -31.68 26.91 21.21
C LEU A 18 -30.25 27.42 20.92
N ARG A 19 -30.03 28.11 19.80
CA ARG A 19 -28.73 28.72 19.46
C ARG A 19 -28.33 29.83 20.45
N ASN A 20 -29.28 30.65 20.90
CA ASN A 20 -29.03 31.71 21.87
C ASN A 20 -28.79 31.21 23.31
N ALA A 21 -29.28 30.02 23.67
CA ALA A 21 -29.03 29.41 24.98
C ALA A 21 -27.58 28.93 25.13
N LEU A 22 -27.02 28.29 24.08
CA LEU A 22 -25.64 27.81 24.09
C LEU A 22 -24.60 28.95 24.13
N HIS A 23 -24.88 30.07 23.47
CA HIS A 23 -23.95 31.20 23.39
C HIS A 23 -23.75 31.96 24.71
N ARG A 24 -24.69 31.84 25.67
CA ARG A 24 -24.59 32.53 26.98
C ARG A 24 -23.73 31.80 28.01
N ASN A 25 -23.54 30.48 27.87
CA ASN A 25 -22.75 29.69 28.84
C ASN A 25 -21.23 29.71 28.59
N LEU A 26 -20.76 30.12 27.41
CA LEU A 26 -19.32 30.23 27.12
C LEU A 26 -18.66 31.53 27.60
N ILE A 27 -19.42 32.54 28.03
CA ILE A 27 -18.89 33.87 28.39
C ILE A 27 -18.44 33.94 29.87
N HIS A 28 -18.70 32.90 30.68
CA HIS A 28 -18.54 32.97 32.13
C HIS A 28 -17.25 32.38 32.73
N LEU A 29 -16.27 31.95 31.91
CA LEU A 29 -15.05 31.26 32.38
C LEU A 29 -13.71 31.94 32.06
N THR A 30 -13.69 33.14 31.47
CA THR A 30 -12.47 33.86 31.09
C THR A 30 -12.32 35.24 31.75
N ARG A 31 -12.33 35.31 33.10
CA ARG A 31 -12.04 36.57 33.81
C ARG A 31 -11.55 36.45 35.27
N SER A 32 -10.34 35.93 35.48
CA SER A 32 -9.45 36.22 36.65
C SER A 32 -8.10 35.48 36.44
N LYS A 33 -6.88 36.01 36.65
CA LYS A 33 -6.40 37.31 37.18
C LYS A 33 -5.19 37.79 36.33
N LEU A 34 -5.05 39.10 36.15
CA LEU A 34 -3.80 39.78 35.80
C LEU A 34 -3.47 40.76 36.92
N ILE A 35 -2.32 40.60 37.59
CA ILE A 35 -1.69 41.61 38.46
C ILE A 35 -0.16 41.56 38.23
N SER A 36 0.48 42.72 38.35
CA SER A 36 1.75 43.15 37.76
C SER A 36 3.00 43.10 38.67
N ASN A 37 4.18 42.79 38.10
CA ASN A 37 5.51 43.49 38.15
C ASN A 37 6.08 44.11 39.48
N PRO A 38 7.41 44.39 39.67
CA PRO A 38 8.57 44.37 38.73
C PRO A 38 9.87 43.71 39.40
N PRO A 39 11.17 44.11 39.25
CA PRO A 39 12.32 43.15 39.30
C PRO A 39 13.50 43.44 40.29
N SER A 40 14.37 42.45 40.58
CA SER A 40 15.80 42.69 40.95
C SER A 40 16.74 41.45 41.04
N SER A 41 17.87 41.55 40.33
CA SER A 41 19.25 41.08 40.62
C SER A 41 19.62 39.85 41.48
N ASN A 42 20.64 39.13 40.94
CA ASN A 42 21.89 38.63 41.57
C ASN A 42 22.05 37.17 42.09
N ARG A 43 23.05 36.50 41.47
CA ARG A 43 24.06 35.55 42.00
C ARG A 43 23.62 34.30 42.82
N ALA A 44 23.95 33.12 42.27
CA ALA A 44 24.92 32.19 42.89
C ALA A 44 25.46 31.14 41.89
N ARG A 45 26.66 30.59 42.17
CA ARG A 45 27.39 29.60 41.35
C ARG A 45 27.22 28.17 41.88
N ARG A 46 27.33 27.16 40.99
CA ARG A 46 27.92 25.78 41.14
C ARG A 46 27.64 25.02 39.83
N ALA A 47 28.55 24.40 39.06
CA ALA A 47 29.74 23.56 39.32
C ALA A 47 29.39 22.23 40.04
N PHE A 48 29.83 21.03 39.62
CA PHE A 48 30.58 20.58 38.43
C PHE A 48 30.48 19.02 38.33
N HIS A 49 30.71 18.46 37.15
CA HIS A 49 31.18 17.09 36.80
C HIS A 49 30.50 15.79 37.30
N SER A 50 30.27 14.92 36.30
CA SER A 50 30.15 13.46 36.35
C SER A 50 31.50 12.74 36.45
N SER A 51 31.52 11.52 36.99
CA SER A 51 32.72 10.64 37.05
C SER A 51 32.44 9.21 36.60
N ASN A 52 33.43 8.60 35.93
CA ASN A 52 33.40 7.27 35.30
C ASN A 52 33.21 6.07 36.25
N ARG A 53 32.78 4.93 35.70
CA ARG A 53 33.36 3.61 35.99
C ARG A 53 33.55 2.79 34.71
N LEU A 54 34.71 2.12 34.64
CA LEU A 54 35.14 1.16 33.61
C LEU A 54 35.19 -0.24 34.23
N CYS A 55 34.98 -1.27 33.41
CA CYS A 55 35.58 -2.61 33.55
C CYS A 55 35.65 -3.25 32.15
N ASN A 56 36.80 -3.86 31.81
CA ASN A 56 37.01 -4.67 30.59
C ASN A 56 36.89 -6.16 30.91
N GLU A 57 36.61 -6.99 29.91
CA GLU A 57 37.16 -8.35 29.73
C GLU A 57 36.92 -8.85 28.27
N GLU A 58 37.54 -9.96 27.86
CA GLU A 58 37.83 -10.31 26.43
C GLU A 58 37.31 -11.72 26.01
N SER A 59 37.42 -12.26 24.78
CA SER A 59 38.14 -11.88 23.55
C SER A 59 37.53 -12.52 22.27
N ASN A 60 37.94 -12.03 21.08
CA ASN A 60 38.03 -12.67 19.74
C ASN A 60 36.82 -13.32 19.01
N GLY A 61 36.65 -12.97 17.72
CA GLY A 61 35.72 -13.65 16.80
C GLY A 61 35.44 -13.04 15.39
N ASN A 62 36.45 -12.55 14.66
CA ASN A 62 36.49 -12.20 13.20
C ASN A 62 35.60 -11.09 12.56
N GLU A 63 36.30 -10.01 12.16
CA GLU A 63 36.31 -9.31 10.85
C GLU A 63 35.02 -8.83 10.11
N VAL A 64 34.90 -7.51 9.90
CA VAL A 64 35.18 -6.79 8.62
C VAL A 64 35.59 -5.34 8.92
N GLU A 65 36.71 -4.86 8.38
CA GLU A 65 37.19 -3.48 8.58
C GLU A 65 36.48 -2.41 7.72
N LYS A 66 36.30 -1.21 8.28
CA LYS A 66 36.22 0.06 7.53
C LYS A 66 36.99 1.15 8.28
N SER A 67 37.99 1.74 7.63
CA SER A 67 38.82 2.80 8.19
C SER A 67 38.02 4.08 8.44
N LYS A 68 38.16 4.67 9.64
CA LYS A 68 37.63 6.01 9.95
C LYS A 68 38.68 7.06 9.64
N VAL A 69 38.29 8.04 8.83
CA VAL A 69 39.04 9.29 8.62
C VAL A 69 38.39 10.37 9.47
N TRP A 70 39.19 11.18 10.16
CA TRP A 70 38.73 12.39 10.84
C TRP A 70 39.50 13.61 10.32
N ALA A 71 38.79 14.72 10.17
CA ALA A 71 39.36 16.02 9.81
C ALA A 71 39.37 16.92 11.05
N VAL A 72 40.42 17.71 11.23
CA VAL A 72 40.48 18.75 12.28
C VAL A 72 40.51 20.11 11.59
N TYR A 73 39.67 21.03 12.05
CA TYR A 73 39.63 22.40 11.56
C TYR A 73 40.73 23.22 12.24
N ASP A 74 41.60 23.85 11.45
CA ASP A 74 42.64 24.75 11.96
C ASP A 74 42.15 26.22 11.85
N PRO A 75 41.92 26.91 12.97
CA PRO A 75 41.44 28.29 12.98
C PRO A 75 42.48 29.33 12.55
N VAL A 76 43.76 28.96 12.34
CA VAL A 76 44.81 29.87 11.87
C VAL A 76 44.91 29.88 10.34
N SER A 77 44.73 28.73 9.69
CA SER A 77 44.73 28.61 8.22
C SER A 77 43.33 28.69 7.59
N GLY A 78 42.27 28.38 8.33
CA GLY A 78 40.88 28.43 7.84
C GLY A 78 40.44 27.21 7.03
N GLU A 79 41.26 26.15 6.97
CA GLU A 79 40.99 24.93 6.23
C GLU A 79 40.82 23.70 7.15
N PHE A 80 40.23 22.63 6.59
CA PHE A 80 40.14 21.33 7.25
C PHE A 80 41.34 20.47 6.89
N VAL A 81 42.20 20.18 7.87
CA VAL A 81 43.37 19.32 7.67
C VAL A 81 43.03 17.88 7.99
N THR A 82 43.24 16.98 7.02
CA THR A 82 43.13 15.52 7.20
C THR A 82 44.51 14.88 7.20
N THR A 83 44.95 14.34 8.34
CA THR A 83 46.16 13.53 8.42
C THR A 83 45.88 12.08 8.00
N ARG A 84 46.54 11.62 6.92
CA ARG A 84 46.65 10.20 6.59
C ARG A 84 47.96 9.66 7.14
N THR A 85 47.89 8.74 8.09
CA THR A 85 49.06 7.96 8.54
C THR A 85 49.27 6.77 7.62
N PHE A 86 50.32 6.82 6.80
CA PHE A 86 50.87 5.62 6.14
C PHE A 86 52.02 5.07 6.99
N ASN A 87 52.01 3.77 7.26
CA ASN A 87 53.20 3.04 7.69
C ASN A 87 53.88 2.48 6.44
N GLU A 88 55.14 2.84 6.19
CA GLU A 88 56.03 2.09 5.31
C GLU A 88 56.99 1.24 6.13
N GLY A 89 57.26 0.03 5.65
CA GLY A 89 58.10 -0.96 6.34
C GLY A 89 58.64 -2.03 5.38
N GLU A 90 59.81 -1.71 4.80
CA GLU A 90 60.74 -2.61 4.11
C GLU A 90 60.41 -3.16 2.71
N SER A 91 61.48 -3.62 2.03
CA SER A 91 61.69 -3.44 0.59
C SER A 91 62.61 -4.49 -0.03
N LYS A 92 62.48 -4.72 -1.36
CA LYS A 92 63.43 -5.24 -2.39
C LYS A 92 62.67 -6.05 -3.46
N SER A 93 63.01 -6.08 -4.75
CA SER A 93 64.01 -5.35 -5.55
C SER A 93 63.86 -5.67 -7.06
N ARG A 94 64.30 -4.77 -7.96
CA ARG A 94 64.48 -4.94 -9.44
C ARG A 94 63.19 -5.15 -10.26
N GLY A 95 63.04 -4.63 -11.49
CA GLY A 95 63.87 -3.68 -12.24
C GLY A 95 63.47 -3.60 -13.73
N GLU A 96 63.62 -2.40 -14.32
CA GLU A 96 63.84 -2.11 -15.76
C GLU A 96 62.74 -2.35 -16.84
N ASN A 97 62.22 -1.22 -17.35
CA ASN A 97 62.30 -0.76 -18.76
C ASN A 97 61.36 -1.22 -19.91
N VAL A 98 60.72 -0.18 -20.49
CA VAL A 98 60.62 0.17 -21.94
C VAL A 98 59.47 -0.40 -22.81
N MET A 99 58.69 0.56 -23.36
CA MET A 99 58.23 0.82 -24.77
C MET A 99 58.24 -0.34 -25.81
N GLU A 100 57.45 -0.40 -26.89
CA GLU A 100 56.53 0.57 -27.55
C GLU A 100 55.47 -0.16 -28.44
N GLU A 101 54.82 0.56 -29.36
CA GLU A 101 53.72 0.19 -30.29
C GLU A 101 54.04 -0.97 -31.28
N GLU A 102 53.07 -1.72 -31.88
CA GLU A 102 52.33 -1.29 -33.08
C GLU A 102 51.15 -2.22 -33.52
N SER A 103 50.18 -1.59 -34.24
CA SER A 103 49.31 -2.02 -35.36
C SER A 103 48.91 -3.51 -35.58
N ALA A 104 47.62 -3.92 -35.61
CA ALA A 104 46.53 -3.74 -36.60
C ALA A 104 46.21 -5.06 -37.42
N PRO A 105 45.29 -5.11 -38.42
CA PRO A 105 43.89 -5.51 -38.17
C PRO A 105 43.24 -6.53 -39.17
N SER A 106 41.90 -6.67 -39.11
CA SER A 106 40.95 -7.18 -40.15
C SER A 106 40.57 -8.70 -40.15
N LYS A 107 39.48 -9.22 -40.76
CA LYS A 107 38.09 -8.77 -41.11
C LYS A 107 37.28 -10.00 -41.65
N ARG A 108 35.93 -9.87 -41.78
CA ARG A 108 34.95 -10.75 -42.52
C ARG A 108 34.61 -12.12 -41.88
N SER A 109 33.35 -12.52 -41.68
CA SER A 109 32.18 -12.79 -42.59
C SER A 109 32.37 -14.09 -43.40
N GLU A 110 31.38 -14.99 -43.61
CA GLU A 110 29.94 -14.80 -43.87
C GLU A 110 29.09 -16.09 -43.65
N ASN A 111 27.75 -16.03 -43.77
CA ASN A 111 26.80 -17.17 -43.69
C ASN A 111 26.74 -18.01 -45.00
N PRO A 112 26.03 -19.16 -45.00
CA PRO A 112 24.81 -19.23 -45.84
C PRO A 112 23.56 -19.90 -45.18
N ARG A 113 22.50 -20.09 -45.97
CA ARG A 113 21.07 -20.18 -45.56
C ARG A 113 20.37 -21.51 -45.88
N VAL A 114 19.41 -21.90 -45.01
CA VAL A 114 18.01 -22.36 -45.26
C VAL A 114 17.73 -23.61 -46.14
N VAL A 115 16.78 -24.47 -45.71
CA VAL A 115 15.51 -24.91 -46.40
C VAL A 115 14.79 -26.02 -45.56
N SER A 116 13.47 -26.19 -45.78
CA SER A 116 12.41 -27.05 -45.18
C SER A 116 12.67 -28.58 -45.06
N ASP A 117 11.78 -29.50 -44.65
CA ASP A 117 10.30 -29.53 -44.57
C ASP A 117 9.73 -30.67 -43.66
N SER A 118 8.43 -30.63 -43.34
CA SER A 118 7.42 -31.70 -43.12
C SER A 118 7.73 -33.07 -42.46
N GLY A 119 6.73 -33.66 -41.77
CA GLY A 119 6.41 -35.10 -41.98
C GLY A 119 6.15 -36.02 -40.78
N SER A 120 4.89 -36.09 -40.35
CA SER A 120 4.28 -37.05 -39.40
C SER A 120 4.49 -38.57 -39.65
N ARG A 121 4.55 -39.37 -38.56
CA ARG A 121 4.07 -40.78 -38.42
C ARG A 121 3.96 -41.12 -36.92
N ALA A 122 2.85 -41.52 -36.30
CA ALA A 122 1.80 -42.52 -36.61
C ALA A 122 2.20 -43.97 -36.23
N GLU A 123 1.33 -44.59 -35.41
CA GLU A 123 1.53 -45.84 -34.65
C GLU A 123 1.49 -47.12 -35.51
N LYS A 124 1.97 -48.24 -34.95
CA LYS A 124 1.36 -49.57 -35.17
C LYS A 124 1.73 -50.63 -34.12
N SER A 125 0.71 -51.37 -33.71
CA SER A 125 0.70 -52.53 -32.81
C SER A 125 1.00 -53.85 -33.52
N VAL A 126 1.51 -54.87 -32.80
CA VAL A 126 1.31 -56.31 -33.09
C VAL A 126 1.25 -57.12 -31.78
N SER A 127 0.58 -58.27 -31.83
CA SER A 127 0.00 -59.07 -30.73
C SER A 127 0.81 -60.29 -30.22
N VAL A 128 0.35 -60.75 -29.04
CA VAL A 128 0.59 -62.02 -28.30
C VAL A 128 0.77 -63.32 -29.13
N ARG A 129 1.64 -64.23 -28.64
CA ARG A 129 1.45 -65.70 -28.61
C ARG A 129 2.20 -66.34 -27.42
N ALA A 130 1.91 -67.60 -27.08
CA ALA A 130 2.00 -68.13 -25.72
C ALA A 130 2.78 -69.46 -25.54
N ALA A 131 2.91 -69.84 -24.26
CA ALA A 131 3.18 -71.18 -23.69
C ALA A 131 4.64 -71.69 -23.57
N GLY A 132 4.91 -72.37 -22.43
CA GLY A 132 6.18 -73.04 -22.11
C GLY A 132 6.61 -72.81 -20.66
N GLY A 133 6.19 -73.65 -19.72
CA GLY A 133 6.51 -73.49 -18.30
C GLY A 133 7.63 -74.41 -17.80
N VAL A 134 8.45 -73.91 -16.87
CA VAL A 134 9.27 -74.72 -15.95
C VAL A 134 9.21 -74.05 -14.57
N GLY A 135 8.88 -74.82 -13.53
CA GLY A 135 8.78 -74.29 -12.17
C GLY A 135 10.13 -74.10 -11.50
N TYR A 136 10.37 -72.92 -10.92
CA TYR A 136 11.44 -72.69 -9.95
C TYR A 136 10.86 -72.13 -8.65
N VAL A 137 11.15 -72.80 -7.54
CA VAL A 137 10.80 -72.35 -6.19
C VAL A 137 11.67 -71.15 -5.82
N MET A 138 11.13 -69.94 -5.83
CA MET A 138 11.82 -68.75 -5.32
C MET A 138 11.42 -68.43 -3.88
N LYS A 139 12.44 -68.37 -3.01
CA LYS A 139 12.31 -67.94 -1.61
C LYS A 139 11.79 -66.50 -1.55
N LYS A 140 10.80 -66.26 -0.68
CA LYS A 140 10.23 -64.94 -0.37
C LYS A 140 11.33 -64.02 0.17
N LYS A 141 11.78 -63.05 -0.65
CA LYS A 141 12.77 -62.04 -0.26
C LYS A 141 12.04 -60.95 0.53
N SER A 142 12.49 -60.62 1.74
CA SER A 142 11.94 -59.49 2.49
C SER A 142 12.19 -58.19 1.75
N GLY A 143 11.18 -57.31 1.69
CA GLY A 143 11.32 -55.98 1.12
C GLY A 143 12.33 -55.17 1.93
N LYS A 144 13.39 -54.69 1.29
CA LYS A 144 14.15 -53.56 1.83
C LYS A 144 13.41 -52.29 1.45
N THR A 145 12.97 -51.52 2.43
CA THR A 145 12.44 -50.18 2.25
C THR A 145 13.40 -49.37 1.38
N ARG A 146 12.90 -48.81 0.27
CA ARG A 146 13.71 -47.90 -0.55
C ARG A 146 13.77 -46.56 0.15
N VAL A 147 14.91 -46.28 0.76
CA VAL A 147 15.24 -44.95 1.26
C VAL A 147 15.45 -44.03 0.06
N GLN A 148 14.66 -42.96 -0.01
CA GLN A 148 14.82 -41.89 -0.99
C GLN A 148 15.27 -40.62 -0.25
N TRP A 149 15.95 -39.72 -0.93
CA TRP A 149 16.42 -38.46 -0.36
C TRP A 149 15.74 -37.31 -1.09
N VAL A 150 15.40 -36.23 -0.40
CA VAL A 150 14.77 -35.04 -1.02
C VAL A 150 15.47 -33.78 -0.51
N CYS A 151 15.79 -32.86 -1.42
CA CYS A 151 16.34 -31.56 -1.03
C CYS A 151 15.23 -30.69 -0.39
N GLY A 152 15.45 -30.23 0.84
CA GLY A 152 14.52 -29.37 1.57
C GLY A 152 14.29 -27.98 0.94
N ASP A 153 15.22 -27.51 0.10
CA ASP A 153 15.20 -26.16 -0.45
C ASP A 153 14.58 -26.09 -1.86
N CYS A 154 14.83 -27.10 -2.70
CA CYS A 154 14.32 -27.15 -4.08
C CYS A 154 13.34 -28.30 -4.37
N GLY A 155 13.18 -29.25 -3.46
CA GLY A 155 12.28 -30.40 -3.63
C GLY A 155 12.80 -31.52 -4.53
N GLU A 156 14.01 -31.41 -5.09
CA GLU A 156 14.56 -32.42 -6.02
C GLU A 156 14.79 -33.78 -5.32
N PRO A 157 14.28 -34.89 -5.88
CA PRO A 157 14.52 -36.23 -5.35
C PRO A 157 15.88 -36.81 -5.78
N HIS A 158 16.59 -37.40 -4.84
CA HIS A 158 17.86 -38.10 -5.03
C HIS A 158 17.78 -39.56 -4.54
N SER A 159 18.42 -40.48 -5.24
CA SER A 159 18.43 -41.91 -4.90
C SER A 159 19.46 -42.29 -3.83
N GLN A 160 20.41 -41.40 -3.53
CA GLN A 160 21.50 -41.58 -2.56
C GLN A 160 21.85 -40.22 -1.93
N TRP A 161 22.43 -40.24 -0.73
CA TRP A 161 22.90 -39.04 -0.05
C TRP A 161 24.31 -38.64 -0.53
N TRP A 162 24.45 -37.42 -1.03
CA TRP A 162 25.71 -36.87 -1.55
C TRP A 162 26.22 -35.66 -0.77
N GLY A 163 25.60 -35.33 0.38
CA GLY A 163 25.91 -34.13 1.17
C GLY A 163 25.41 -32.81 0.55
N SER A 164 25.33 -32.70 -0.78
CA SER A 164 24.80 -31.54 -1.51
C SER A 164 23.78 -31.92 -2.59
N CYS A 165 22.83 -31.02 -2.85
CA CYS A 165 21.85 -31.18 -3.92
C CYS A 165 22.47 -30.84 -5.28
N HIS A 166 22.25 -31.68 -6.30
CA HIS A 166 22.79 -31.42 -7.64
C HIS A 166 21.96 -30.40 -8.45
N SER A 167 20.73 -30.09 -8.03
CA SER A 167 19.84 -29.14 -8.73
C SER A 167 20.01 -27.69 -8.25
N CYS A 168 20.18 -27.48 -6.94
CA CYS A 168 20.36 -26.13 -6.36
C CYS A 168 21.73 -25.87 -5.71
N HIS A 169 22.64 -26.85 -5.74
CA HIS A 169 23.99 -26.81 -5.14
C HIS A 169 24.05 -26.55 -3.62
N ALA A 170 22.92 -26.45 -2.93
CA ALA A 170 22.87 -26.27 -1.49
C ALA A 170 23.40 -27.52 -0.74
N VAL A 171 24.19 -27.28 0.31
CA VAL A 171 24.87 -28.31 1.13
C VAL A 171 24.05 -28.55 2.41
N GLY A 172 23.95 -29.80 2.86
CA GLY A 172 23.23 -30.18 4.08
C GLY A 172 21.70 -30.20 3.99
N THR A 173 21.13 -29.93 2.80
CA THR A 173 19.68 -29.80 2.58
C THR A 173 18.97 -31.11 2.24
N LEU A 174 19.72 -32.18 1.97
CA LEU A 174 19.17 -33.51 1.65
C LEU A 174 18.63 -34.20 2.93
N LYS A 175 17.32 -34.40 2.98
CA LYS A 175 16.64 -35.12 4.07
C LYS A 175 16.20 -36.52 3.61
N GLU A 176 16.22 -37.47 4.53
CA GLU A 176 15.76 -38.83 4.30
C GLU A 176 14.23 -38.86 4.21
N PHE A 177 13.70 -39.48 3.15
CA PHE A 177 12.28 -39.66 2.88
C PHE A 177 11.99 -41.16 2.74
N ALA A 178 11.38 -41.73 3.78
CA ALA A 178 10.89 -43.09 3.78
C ALA A 178 9.42 -43.11 3.33
N GLU A 179 9.15 -43.73 2.19
CA GLU A 179 7.80 -43.90 1.67
C GLU A 179 7.03 -44.88 2.56
N SER A 180 5.98 -44.40 3.25
CA SER A 180 5.18 -45.25 4.12
C SER A 180 4.24 -46.13 3.28
N GLU A 181 4.40 -47.45 3.34
CA GLU A 181 3.54 -48.39 2.62
C GLU A 181 2.07 -48.30 3.11
N LYS A 182 1.22 -47.66 2.31
CA LYS A 182 -0.23 -47.88 2.32
C LYS A 182 -0.68 -48.23 0.91
N ALA A 183 -1.41 -49.34 0.80
CA ALA A 183 -1.77 -49.95 -0.47
C ALA A 183 -2.92 -49.23 -1.18
N GLY A 184 -2.90 -49.23 -2.52
CA GLY A 184 -4.09 -48.99 -3.35
C GLY A 184 -3.95 -47.86 -4.36
N ASN A 185 -3.71 -48.23 -5.63
CA ASN A 185 -3.72 -47.40 -6.85
C ASN A 185 -4.55 -46.10 -6.79
N ASN A 186 -3.88 -44.95 -6.88
CA ASN A 186 -4.08 -44.04 -8.02
C ASN A 186 -2.95 -42.99 -8.12
N SER A 187 -2.22 -42.99 -9.23
CA SER A 187 -1.14 -42.06 -9.50
C SER A 187 -1.58 -40.94 -10.45
N ARG A 188 -2.06 -39.82 -9.88
CA ARG A 188 -2.02 -38.44 -10.45
C ARG A 188 -2.78 -37.47 -9.53
N GLY A 189 -2.11 -36.39 -9.13
CA GLY A 189 -2.70 -35.31 -8.35
C GLY A 189 -2.23 -35.31 -6.89
N PHE A 190 -1.59 -34.21 -6.49
CA PHE A 190 -1.36 -33.89 -5.08
C PHE A 190 -2.69 -33.37 -4.50
N GLU A 191 -3.62 -34.29 -4.24
CA GLU A 191 -4.84 -33.96 -3.51
C GLU A 191 -4.47 -33.80 -2.04
N ILE A 192 -4.69 -32.58 -1.52
CA ILE A 192 -4.90 -32.36 -0.08
C ILE A 192 -5.88 -33.43 0.36
N SER A 193 -5.45 -34.30 1.29
CA SER A 193 -6.17 -35.53 1.68
C SER A 193 -7.68 -35.28 1.75
N GLU A 194 -8.43 -35.85 0.80
CA GLU A 194 -9.88 -35.67 0.75
C GLU A 194 -10.53 -36.10 2.07
N ASN A 195 -9.90 -36.97 2.87
CA ASN A 195 -10.39 -37.36 4.19
C ASN A 195 -10.29 -36.22 5.23
N ALA A 196 -9.21 -35.42 5.19
CA ALA A 196 -9.10 -34.21 6.00
C ALA A 196 -10.08 -33.14 5.51
N THR A 197 -10.35 -33.02 4.20
CA THR A 197 -11.39 -32.08 3.73
C THR A 197 -12.82 -32.59 3.98
N ARG A 198 -13.08 -33.91 3.93
CA ARG A 198 -14.42 -34.52 4.12
C ARG A 198 -14.85 -34.60 5.57
N SER A 199 -13.95 -34.84 6.52
CA SER A 199 -14.31 -34.94 7.94
C SER A 199 -14.81 -33.62 8.55
N TRP A 200 -14.74 -32.54 7.77
CA TRP A 200 -14.94 -31.12 8.14
C TRP A 200 -16.08 -30.48 7.33
N LEU A 201 -16.64 -31.25 6.39
CA LEU A 201 -17.60 -30.80 5.40
C LEU A 201 -18.72 -31.82 5.21
N GLN A 202 -19.05 -32.57 6.27
CA GLN A 202 -20.25 -33.39 6.34
C GLN A 202 -21.52 -32.52 6.47
N GLN A 203 -21.82 -31.73 5.44
CA GLN A 203 -23.17 -31.54 4.90
C GLN A 203 -23.15 -30.57 3.70
N ARG A 204 -24.00 -30.85 2.71
CA ARG A 204 -24.23 -30.07 1.47
C ARG A 204 -23.05 -29.99 0.50
N ALA A 205 -22.76 -31.11 -0.14
CA ALA A 205 -22.38 -31.07 -1.55
C ALA A 205 -23.54 -30.47 -2.37
N VAL A 206 -23.55 -29.15 -2.55
CA VAL A 206 -24.43 -28.50 -3.53
C VAL A 206 -23.91 -28.88 -4.91
N GLU A 207 -24.71 -29.59 -5.71
CA GLU A 207 -24.34 -29.90 -7.10
C GLU A 207 -24.15 -28.59 -7.89
N LEU A 208 -22.89 -28.30 -8.23
CA LEU A 208 -22.51 -27.15 -9.05
C LEU A 208 -22.80 -27.42 -10.53
N GLN A 209 -24.08 -27.44 -10.89
CA GLN A 209 -24.53 -27.56 -12.27
C GLN A 209 -24.30 -26.24 -13.04
N PRO A 210 -23.83 -26.26 -14.30
CA PRO A 210 -23.74 -25.07 -15.13
C PRO A 210 -25.10 -24.37 -15.30
N ARG A 211 -25.17 -23.07 -15.01
CA ARG A 211 -26.39 -22.26 -15.15
C ARG A 211 -26.25 -21.23 -16.27
N ARG A 212 -27.35 -20.92 -16.95
CA ARG A 212 -27.40 -19.84 -17.94
C ARG A 212 -27.34 -18.48 -17.23
N LEU A 213 -26.61 -17.53 -17.80
CA LEU A 213 -26.47 -16.17 -17.25
C LEU A 213 -27.82 -15.48 -17.04
N THR A 214 -28.79 -15.70 -17.93
CA THR A 214 -30.16 -15.18 -17.84
C THR A 214 -30.92 -15.64 -16.60
N ASP A 215 -30.55 -16.80 -16.04
CA ASP A 215 -31.28 -17.42 -14.94
C ASP A 215 -30.57 -17.14 -13.59
N VAL A 216 -29.28 -16.83 -13.63
CA VAL A 216 -28.53 -16.26 -12.51
C VAL A 216 -28.98 -14.82 -12.23
N ASN A 217 -29.04 -13.96 -13.26
CA ASN A 217 -29.36 -12.54 -13.08
C ASN A 217 -30.80 -12.27 -12.60
N LYS A 218 -31.74 -13.19 -12.81
CA LYS A 218 -33.13 -13.08 -12.32
C LYS A 218 -33.26 -13.25 -10.80
N GLY A 219 -32.27 -13.87 -10.15
CA GLY A 219 -32.32 -14.23 -8.73
C GLY A 219 -31.42 -13.40 -7.81
N ILE A 220 -30.73 -12.38 -8.33
CA ILE A 220 -29.74 -11.59 -7.57
C ILE A 220 -30.15 -10.12 -7.60
N ASN A 221 -30.52 -9.58 -6.44
CA ASN A 221 -30.56 -8.13 -6.23
C ASN A 221 -29.14 -7.63 -5.90
N PRO A 222 -28.48 -6.81 -6.74
CA PRO A 222 -27.08 -6.40 -6.55
C PRO A 222 -26.81 -5.58 -5.27
N LEU A 223 -27.87 -5.12 -4.60
CA LEU A 223 -27.81 -4.32 -3.38
C LEU A 223 -27.99 -5.15 -2.09
N GLU A 224 -28.64 -6.32 -2.13
CA GLU A 224 -28.99 -7.10 -0.92
C GLU A 224 -28.04 -8.26 -0.62
N TRP A 225 -27.24 -8.69 -1.59
CA TRP A 225 -26.31 -9.83 -1.44
C TRP A 225 -25.01 -9.51 -0.67
N ARG A 226 -24.84 -8.28 -0.16
CA ARG A 226 -23.64 -7.85 0.58
C ARG A 226 -23.93 -7.66 2.06
N ILE A 227 -22.91 -7.89 2.88
CA ILE A 227 -22.88 -7.48 4.28
C ILE A 227 -22.45 -5.99 4.31
N PRO A 228 -23.33 -5.07 4.72
CA PRO A 228 -23.01 -3.65 4.79
C PRO A 228 -22.11 -3.35 5.99
N LEU A 229 -21.27 -2.32 5.85
CA LEU A 229 -20.43 -1.79 6.91
C LEU A 229 -20.87 -0.35 7.22
N PHE A 230 -21.05 -0.03 8.50
CA PHE A 230 -21.74 1.18 8.96
C PHE A 230 -20.85 2.26 9.56
N GLY A 231 -21.43 3.45 9.75
CA GLY A 231 -20.71 4.61 10.24
C GLY A 231 -19.68 5.10 9.22
N LEU A 232 -18.97 6.19 9.55
CA LEU A 232 -18.02 6.81 8.64
C LEU A 232 -16.90 5.84 8.24
N PHE A 233 -16.35 5.09 9.19
CA PHE A 233 -15.34 4.06 8.94
C PHE A 233 -15.87 2.94 8.04
N GLY A 234 -17.06 2.39 8.32
CA GLY A 234 -17.64 1.32 7.53
C GLY A 234 -17.96 1.72 6.10
N ILE A 235 -18.55 2.89 5.90
CA ILE A 235 -18.87 3.42 4.57
C ILE A 235 -17.59 3.58 3.73
N GLU A 236 -16.50 4.03 4.36
CA GLU A 236 -15.21 4.20 3.72
C GLU A 236 -14.58 2.86 3.29
N VAL A 237 -14.59 1.85 4.16
CA VAL A 237 -14.14 0.49 3.83
C VAL A 237 -15.05 -0.17 2.79
N ALA A 238 -16.38 -0.03 2.94
CA ALA A 238 -17.37 -0.58 2.02
C ALA A 238 -17.20 -0.02 0.61
N ARG A 239 -16.87 1.27 0.46
CA ARG A 239 -16.53 1.89 -0.83
C ARG A 239 -15.39 1.14 -1.52
N VAL A 240 -14.27 0.92 -0.83
CA VAL A 240 -13.11 0.18 -1.38
C VAL A 240 -13.46 -1.29 -1.71
N LEU A 241 -14.35 -1.91 -0.93
CA LEU A 241 -14.89 -3.26 -1.22
C LEU A 241 -15.93 -3.30 -2.35
N GLY A 242 -16.35 -2.16 -2.92
CA GLY A 242 -17.35 -2.10 -3.99
C GLY A 242 -18.81 -2.09 -3.51
N GLY A 243 -19.06 -1.57 -2.31
CA GLY A 243 -20.39 -1.41 -1.69
C GLY A 243 -20.59 -2.22 -0.40
N GLY A 244 -19.63 -3.06 0.00
CA GLY A 244 -19.73 -3.90 1.20
C GLY A 244 -19.05 -5.25 1.03
N LEU A 245 -18.96 -6.02 2.12
CA LEU A 245 -18.30 -7.32 2.16
C LEU A 245 -19.20 -8.39 1.52
N VAL A 246 -18.65 -9.22 0.64
CA VAL A 246 -19.41 -10.24 -0.09
C VAL A 246 -19.36 -11.58 0.66
N PRO A 247 -20.49 -12.24 0.98
CA PRO A 247 -20.52 -13.58 1.55
C PRO A 247 -19.74 -14.59 0.69
N GLY A 248 -19.06 -15.52 1.36
CA GLY A 248 -18.21 -16.52 0.71
C GLY A 248 -17.08 -15.96 -0.15
N SER A 249 -16.61 -14.73 0.13
CA SER A 249 -15.44 -14.15 -0.54
C SER A 249 -14.16 -14.29 0.28
N LEU A 250 -13.03 -14.27 -0.42
CA LEU A 250 -11.70 -14.16 0.20
C LEU A 250 -11.08 -12.80 -0.08
N VAL A 251 -10.88 -12.00 0.97
CA VAL A 251 -10.31 -10.64 0.91
C VAL A 251 -8.91 -10.66 1.52
N LEU A 252 -7.91 -10.16 0.79
CA LEU A 252 -6.55 -10.01 1.28
C LEU A 252 -6.23 -8.54 1.55
N VAL A 253 -5.73 -8.21 2.74
CA VAL A 253 -5.20 -6.89 3.09
C VAL A 253 -3.67 -6.97 3.15
N GLY A 254 -3.04 -6.45 2.10
CA GLY A 254 -1.60 -6.24 1.98
C GLY A 254 -1.14 -4.91 2.58
N GLY A 255 0.16 -4.80 2.87
CA GLY A 255 0.79 -3.55 3.27
C GLY A 255 1.96 -3.74 4.24
N ASP A 256 2.71 -2.67 4.46
CA ASP A 256 3.92 -2.68 5.29
C ASP A 256 3.64 -3.08 6.75
N PRO A 257 4.61 -3.68 7.46
CA PRO A 257 4.53 -3.88 8.91
C PRO A 257 4.27 -2.54 9.63
N GLY A 258 3.34 -2.53 10.60
CA GLY A 258 3.00 -1.34 11.37
C GLY A 258 2.09 -0.30 10.67
N VAL A 259 1.72 -0.49 9.39
CA VAL A 259 0.84 0.46 8.68
C VAL A 259 -0.58 0.56 9.26
N GLY A 260 -1.07 -0.51 9.90
CA GLY A 260 -2.39 -0.56 10.56
C GLY A 260 -3.32 -1.70 10.15
N LYS A 261 -2.85 -2.71 9.40
CA LYS A 261 -3.69 -3.80 8.85
C LYS A 261 -4.54 -4.52 9.91
N SER A 262 -3.93 -4.96 11.00
CA SER A 262 -4.63 -5.65 12.10
C SER A 262 -5.60 -4.72 12.83
N THR A 263 -5.30 -3.42 12.91
CA THR A 263 -6.22 -2.40 13.43
C THR A 263 -7.46 -2.28 12.53
N LEU A 264 -7.25 -2.21 11.21
CA LEU A 264 -8.32 -2.17 10.21
C LEU A 264 -9.23 -3.41 10.31
N LEU A 265 -8.66 -4.62 10.30
CA LEU A 265 -9.45 -5.84 10.35
C LEU A 265 -10.13 -6.07 11.71
N LEU A 266 -9.50 -5.68 12.83
CA LEU A 266 -10.11 -5.80 14.15
C LEU A 266 -11.31 -4.85 14.31
N GLN A 267 -11.25 -3.63 13.77
CA GLN A 267 -12.41 -2.73 13.70
C GLN A 267 -13.51 -3.27 12.78
N ILE A 268 -13.17 -3.83 11.61
CA ILE A 268 -14.15 -4.48 10.72
C ILE A 268 -14.81 -5.68 11.41
N ALA A 269 -14.03 -6.53 12.08
CA ALA A 269 -14.51 -7.69 12.81
C ALA A 269 -15.49 -7.31 13.93
N ALA A 270 -15.19 -6.26 14.68
CA ALA A 270 -16.07 -5.74 15.72
C ALA A 270 -17.43 -5.29 15.18
N MET A 271 -17.43 -4.52 14.09
CA MET A 271 -18.68 -4.05 13.45
C MET A 271 -19.50 -5.20 12.87
N LEU A 272 -18.84 -6.20 12.28
CA LEU A 272 -19.50 -7.41 11.80
C LEU A 272 -20.13 -8.19 12.96
N ALA A 273 -19.47 -8.26 14.12
CA ALA A 273 -19.99 -8.90 15.32
C ALA A 273 -21.22 -8.17 15.89
N GLU A 274 -21.19 -6.83 15.95
CA GLU A 274 -22.33 -5.99 16.39
C GLU A 274 -23.59 -6.15 15.53
N GLY A 275 -23.44 -6.35 14.22
CA GLY A 275 -24.54 -6.82 13.36
C GLY A 275 -25.62 -5.79 13.02
N SER A 276 -25.26 -4.52 12.88
CA SER A 276 -26.13 -3.33 12.86
C SER A 276 -27.26 -3.26 11.80
N ASN A 277 -27.39 -4.23 10.87
CA ASN A 277 -28.54 -4.36 9.94
C ASN A 277 -29.36 -5.65 10.13
N PHE A 278 -28.83 -6.66 10.82
CA PHE A 278 -29.48 -7.98 10.94
C PHE A 278 -30.31 -8.12 12.23
N ASN A 279 -30.44 -7.04 13.02
CA ASN A 279 -31.07 -6.98 14.35
C ASN A 279 -30.52 -8.00 15.39
N LYS A 280 -29.42 -8.68 15.07
CA LYS A 280 -28.78 -9.66 15.94
C LYS A 280 -27.26 -9.57 15.81
N PRO A 281 -26.54 -9.40 16.94
CA PRO A 281 -25.15 -9.78 17.04
C PRO A 281 -24.95 -11.23 16.54
N ALA A 282 -23.80 -11.54 15.95
CA ALA A 282 -23.47 -12.91 15.56
C ALA A 282 -21.96 -13.16 15.57
N PRO A 283 -21.50 -14.40 15.81
CA PRO A 283 -20.09 -14.70 16.01
C PRO A 283 -19.22 -14.22 14.86
N VAL A 284 -18.12 -13.55 15.19
CA VAL A 284 -17.00 -13.27 14.28
C VAL A 284 -15.74 -13.79 14.95
N ILE A 285 -14.91 -14.51 14.20
CA ILE A 285 -13.73 -15.18 14.75
C ILE A 285 -12.48 -14.50 14.21
N TYR A 286 -11.69 -13.91 15.12
CA TYR A 286 -10.39 -13.31 14.83
C TYR A 286 -9.28 -14.28 15.25
N VAL A 287 -8.64 -14.89 14.26
CA VAL A 287 -7.54 -15.82 14.47
C VAL A 287 -6.22 -15.07 14.33
N SER A 288 -5.30 -15.24 15.29
CA SER A 288 -3.92 -14.76 15.14
C SER A 288 -2.86 -15.82 15.47
N GLY A 289 -1.85 -15.87 14.61
CA GLY A 289 -0.58 -16.56 14.87
C GLY A 289 0.58 -15.61 15.21
N GLU A 290 0.37 -14.29 15.15
CA GLU A 290 1.39 -13.26 15.46
C GLU A 290 1.26 -12.70 16.89
N GLU A 291 0.03 -12.41 17.35
CA GLU A 291 -0.25 -11.78 18.64
C GLU A 291 -1.00 -12.74 19.59
N SER A 292 -0.75 -12.63 20.90
CA SER A 292 -1.52 -13.37 21.91
C SER A 292 -2.94 -12.81 22.08
N ILE A 293 -3.84 -13.62 22.65
CA ILE A 293 -5.24 -13.22 22.89
C ILE A 293 -5.30 -11.97 23.79
N GLU A 294 -4.42 -11.88 24.79
CA GLU A 294 -4.32 -10.74 25.70
C GLU A 294 -3.78 -9.49 24.99
N GLN A 295 -2.85 -9.63 24.06
CA GLN A 295 -2.34 -8.50 23.26
C GLN A 295 -3.45 -7.94 22.36
N ILE A 296 -4.23 -8.81 21.72
CA ILE A 296 -5.38 -8.41 20.88
C ILE A 296 -6.48 -7.78 21.73
N GLY A 297 -6.78 -8.33 22.92
CA GLY A 297 -7.69 -7.72 23.90
C GLY A 297 -7.27 -6.30 24.28
N ASN A 298 -6.01 -6.10 24.67
CA ASN A 298 -5.45 -4.77 24.95
C ASN A 298 -5.49 -3.79 23.75
N ARG A 299 -5.59 -4.29 22.51
CA ARG A 299 -5.83 -3.45 21.31
C ARG A 299 -7.31 -3.11 21.17
N ALA A 300 -8.19 -4.08 21.36
CA ALA A 300 -9.64 -3.90 21.34
C ALA A 300 -10.09 -2.89 22.40
N ASP A 301 -9.60 -3.00 23.63
CA ASP A 301 -9.90 -2.09 24.75
C ASP A 301 -9.51 -0.64 24.44
N ARG A 302 -8.31 -0.42 23.88
CA ARG A 302 -7.84 0.93 23.47
C ARG A 302 -8.71 1.54 22.37
N MET A 303 -9.22 0.71 21.46
CA MET A 303 -10.18 1.12 20.43
C MET A 303 -11.63 1.18 20.95
N ARG A 304 -11.88 0.83 22.22
CA ARG A 304 -13.20 0.77 22.86
C ARG A 304 -14.15 -0.21 22.18
N ILE A 305 -13.62 -1.31 21.64
CA ILE A 305 -14.39 -2.41 21.06
C ILE A 305 -15.00 -3.21 22.21
N GLY A 306 -16.32 -3.08 22.41
CA GLY A 306 -17.07 -3.72 23.51
C GLY A 306 -18.04 -4.81 23.07
N THR A 307 -17.88 -5.38 21.87
CA THR A 307 -18.81 -6.37 21.31
C THR A 307 -18.61 -7.76 21.94
N HIS A 308 -19.71 -8.44 22.25
CA HIS A 308 -19.70 -9.76 22.90
C HIS A 308 -19.52 -10.93 21.94
N GLU A 309 -19.75 -10.72 20.63
CA GLU A 309 -19.71 -11.77 19.61
C GLU A 309 -18.38 -11.82 18.84
N LEU A 310 -17.35 -11.10 19.30
CA LEU A 310 -16.00 -11.16 18.73
C LEU A 310 -15.16 -12.18 19.51
N TYR A 311 -14.99 -13.36 18.93
CA TYR A 311 -14.21 -14.45 19.48
C TYR A 311 -12.75 -14.33 19.02
N LEU A 312 -11.83 -14.31 19.97
CA LEU A 312 -10.39 -14.30 19.71
C LEU A 312 -9.85 -15.74 19.79
N TYR A 313 -9.04 -16.13 18.82
CA TYR A 313 -8.43 -17.46 18.79
C TYR A 313 -6.95 -17.37 18.40
N SER A 314 -6.07 -18.06 19.14
CA SER A 314 -4.65 -18.12 18.81
C SER A 314 -4.29 -19.54 18.41
N SER A 315 -3.99 -19.72 17.13
CA SER A 315 -3.57 -20.98 16.52
C SER A 315 -2.90 -20.69 15.17
N THR A 316 -1.99 -21.56 14.77
CA THR A 316 -1.25 -21.50 13.51
C THR A 316 -1.59 -22.66 12.56
N ASP A 317 -2.37 -23.63 12.99
CA ASP A 317 -2.75 -24.77 12.16
C ASP A 317 -4.09 -24.51 11.47
N VAL A 318 -4.07 -24.36 10.14
CA VAL A 318 -5.28 -24.08 9.32
C VAL A 318 -6.29 -25.22 9.38
N GLU A 319 -5.83 -26.44 9.67
CA GLU A 319 -6.74 -27.50 10.11
C GLU A 319 -7.35 -27.06 11.45
N ASP A 320 -6.73 -27.24 12.61
CA ASP A 320 -7.30 -26.90 13.95
C ASP A 320 -8.25 -25.67 14.02
N ILE A 321 -7.88 -24.56 13.36
CA ILE A 321 -8.71 -23.36 13.16
C ILE A 321 -10.10 -23.68 12.58
N LEU A 322 -10.19 -24.34 11.42
CA LEU A 322 -11.45 -24.59 10.72
C LEU A 322 -12.37 -25.61 11.43
N GLU A 323 -11.86 -26.37 12.42
CA GLU A 323 -12.61 -27.39 13.16
C GLU A 323 -13.48 -26.69 14.20
N LYS A 324 -12.83 -25.85 15.00
CA LYS A 324 -13.43 -25.06 16.06
C LYS A 324 -14.41 -24.02 15.53
N ILE A 325 -14.21 -23.57 14.30
CA ILE A 325 -15.11 -22.61 13.62
C ILE A 325 -16.45 -23.25 13.19
N GLN A 326 -16.47 -24.53 12.77
CA GLN A 326 -17.68 -25.16 12.20
C GLN A 326 -18.89 -25.08 13.14
N GLY A 327 -18.70 -25.42 14.42
CA GLY A 327 -19.76 -25.40 15.43
C GLY A 327 -20.33 -24.00 15.72
N LEU A 328 -19.58 -22.93 15.41
CA LEU A 328 -19.96 -21.55 15.69
C LEU A 328 -20.66 -20.87 14.51
N SER A 329 -20.49 -21.38 13.28
CA SER A 329 -21.09 -20.83 12.04
C SER A 329 -20.99 -19.29 11.94
N PRO A 330 -19.77 -18.71 12.03
CA PRO A 330 -19.59 -17.27 12.19
C PRO A 330 -20.03 -16.47 10.96
N ARG A 331 -20.39 -15.21 11.19
CA ARG A 331 -20.67 -14.22 10.14
C ARG A 331 -19.43 -13.83 9.33
N ALA A 332 -18.23 -13.94 9.92
CA ALA A 332 -16.95 -13.72 9.24
C ALA A 332 -15.79 -14.39 9.98
N LEU A 333 -14.72 -14.67 9.24
CA LEU A 333 -13.43 -15.15 9.74
C LEU A 333 -12.32 -14.15 9.39
N VAL A 334 -11.47 -13.79 10.35
CA VAL A 334 -10.25 -13.02 10.14
C VAL A 334 -9.03 -13.90 10.47
N VAL A 335 -7.97 -13.83 9.65
CA VAL A 335 -6.70 -14.53 9.87
C VAL A 335 -5.53 -13.55 9.80
N ASP A 336 -4.84 -13.38 10.93
CA ASP A 336 -3.74 -12.44 11.14
C ASP A 336 -2.45 -13.14 11.62
N SER A 337 -1.52 -13.53 10.74
CA SER A 337 -1.48 -13.33 9.29
C SER A 337 -1.35 -14.64 8.53
N ILE A 338 -1.60 -14.60 7.21
CA ILE A 338 -1.45 -15.77 6.32
C ILE A 338 -0.01 -16.31 6.29
N GLN A 339 0.99 -15.52 6.70
CA GLN A 339 2.37 -15.97 6.84
C GLN A 339 2.61 -16.83 8.09
N THR A 340 1.78 -16.71 9.14
CA THR A 340 1.96 -17.50 10.38
C THR A 340 1.30 -18.86 10.38
N VAL A 341 0.34 -19.09 9.47
CA VAL A 341 -0.42 -20.32 9.42
C VAL A 341 0.21 -21.37 8.50
N TYR A 342 -0.08 -22.65 8.77
CA TYR A 342 0.40 -23.78 7.97
C TYR A 342 -0.66 -24.89 7.86
N LEU A 343 -0.48 -25.77 6.88
CA LEU A 343 -1.19 -27.04 6.73
C LEU A 343 -0.21 -28.19 6.98
N LYS A 344 -0.60 -29.15 7.82
CA LYS A 344 0.21 -30.34 8.16
C LYS A 344 0.55 -31.22 6.96
N GLY A 345 -0.37 -31.30 5.99
CA GLY A 345 -0.18 -32.08 4.76
C GLY A 345 0.72 -31.44 3.70
N VAL A 346 1.25 -30.24 3.93
CA VAL A 346 2.06 -29.48 2.96
C VAL A 346 3.51 -29.40 3.43
N VAL A 347 4.46 -29.58 2.51
CA VAL A 347 5.90 -29.56 2.83
C VAL A 347 6.38 -28.12 3.02
N GLY A 348 7.20 -27.90 4.05
CA GLY A 348 7.79 -26.61 4.39
C GLY A 348 7.13 -25.94 5.61
N SER A 349 7.84 -24.97 6.19
CA SER A 349 7.37 -24.19 7.35
C SER A 349 6.34 -23.13 6.96
N ALA A 350 5.58 -22.65 7.95
CA ALA A 350 4.77 -21.44 7.84
C ALA A 350 5.57 -20.30 7.18
N GLY A 351 4.88 -19.48 6.38
CA GLY A 351 5.48 -18.37 5.64
C GLY A 351 6.17 -18.74 4.32
N ASN A 352 6.47 -20.03 4.07
CA ASN A 352 6.96 -20.47 2.75
C ASN A 352 5.85 -20.28 1.69
N ILE A 353 6.23 -19.84 0.49
CA ILE A 353 5.33 -19.55 -0.64
C ILE A 353 4.34 -20.70 -0.91
N GLN A 354 4.79 -21.96 -0.83
CA GLN A 354 3.91 -23.12 -1.04
C GLN A 354 2.87 -23.26 0.08
N GLN A 355 3.30 -23.21 1.35
CA GLN A 355 2.40 -23.23 2.51
C GLN A 355 1.36 -22.10 2.42
N VAL A 356 1.80 -20.86 2.17
CA VAL A 356 0.91 -19.69 2.08
C VAL A 356 -0.12 -19.85 0.94
N LYS A 357 0.28 -20.38 -0.23
CA LYS A 357 -0.64 -20.66 -1.35
C LYS A 357 -1.69 -21.72 -1.02
N GLU A 358 -1.28 -22.85 -0.44
CA GLU A 358 -2.18 -23.94 -0.11
C GLU A 358 -3.13 -23.56 1.05
N CYS A 359 -2.63 -22.87 2.08
CA CYS A 359 -3.46 -22.29 3.15
C CYS A 359 -4.51 -21.32 2.59
N THR A 360 -4.10 -20.40 1.71
CA THR A 360 -5.02 -19.46 1.02
C THR A 360 -6.06 -20.20 0.19
N SER A 361 -5.68 -21.30 -0.47
CA SER A 361 -6.58 -22.12 -1.29
C SER A 361 -7.57 -22.92 -0.45
N ALA A 362 -7.15 -23.45 0.71
CA ALA A 362 -8.04 -24.10 1.68
C ALA A 362 -9.06 -23.11 2.24
N LEU A 363 -8.62 -21.92 2.66
CA LEU A 363 -9.48 -20.84 3.17
C LEU A 363 -10.46 -20.32 2.09
N LEU A 364 -10.06 -20.27 0.82
CA LEU A 364 -10.95 -19.95 -0.30
C LEU A 364 -12.06 -21.01 -0.46
N ARG A 365 -11.70 -22.30 -0.41
CA ARG A 365 -12.69 -23.39 -0.51
C ARG A 365 -13.70 -23.32 0.64
N PHE A 366 -13.21 -23.16 1.87
CA PHE A 366 -14.03 -22.94 3.05
C PHE A 366 -15.00 -21.77 2.86
N ALA A 367 -14.53 -20.60 2.41
CA ALA A 367 -15.37 -19.44 2.15
C ALA A 367 -16.49 -19.74 1.14
N LYS A 368 -16.15 -20.34 -0.01
CA LYS A 368 -17.13 -20.66 -1.07
C LYS A 368 -18.15 -21.72 -0.64
N GLN A 369 -17.77 -22.67 0.19
CA GLN A 369 -18.62 -23.78 0.62
C GLN A 369 -19.57 -23.38 1.77
N THR A 370 -19.07 -22.60 2.73
CA THR A 370 -19.85 -22.14 3.89
C THR A 370 -20.63 -20.85 3.65
N ASN A 371 -20.31 -20.13 2.56
CA ASN A 371 -20.75 -18.76 2.29
C ASN A 371 -20.29 -17.73 3.33
N ILE A 372 -19.26 -18.05 4.13
CA ILE A 372 -18.67 -17.15 5.14
C ILE A 372 -17.56 -16.32 4.48
N PRO A 373 -17.55 -14.99 4.60
CA PRO A 373 -16.43 -14.17 4.14
C PRO A 373 -15.20 -14.37 5.03
N VAL A 374 -14.03 -14.47 4.39
CA VAL A 374 -12.74 -14.63 5.05
C VAL A 374 -11.85 -13.43 4.70
N LEU A 375 -11.27 -12.79 5.72
CA LEU A 375 -10.34 -11.68 5.58
C LEU A 375 -8.94 -12.11 6.05
N LEU A 376 -7.95 -11.97 5.19
CA LEU A 376 -6.56 -12.35 5.44
C LEU A 376 -5.68 -11.11 5.58
N ILE A 377 -4.75 -11.13 6.51
CA ILE A 377 -3.63 -10.17 6.54
C ILE A 377 -2.43 -10.78 5.83
N GLY A 378 -1.84 -10.01 4.91
CA GLY A 378 -0.59 -10.36 4.24
C GLY A 378 0.46 -9.27 4.47
N HIS A 379 1.58 -9.63 5.10
CA HIS A 379 2.73 -8.74 5.22
C HIS A 379 3.45 -8.55 3.88
N VAL A 380 3.85 -7.32 3.56
CA VAL A 380 4.78 -7.02 2.46
C VAL A 380 6.20 -7.04 3.01
N THR A 381 7.08 -7.81 2.38
CA THR A 381 8.51 -7.87 2.73
C THR A 381 9.28 -6.75 2.03
N LYS A 382 10.37 -6.26 2.65
CA LYS A 382 11.13 -5.07 2.19
C LYS A 382 11.72 -5.18 0.78
N THR A 383 11.81 -6.40 0.24
CA THR A 383 12.32 -6.70 -1.10
C THR A 383 11.21 -6.98 -2.12
N GLY A 384 9.94 -6.98 -1.74
CA GLY A 384 8.79 -7.21 -2.63
C GLY A 384 8.59 -8.64 -3.16
N ASP A 385 9.65 -9.44 -3.25
CA ASP A 385 9.68 -10.66 -4.08
C ASP A 385 9.54 -12.00 -3.33
N ILE A 386 9.61 -12.04 -1.99
CA ILE A 386 9.49 -13.29 -1.23
C ILE A 386 8.24 -13.27 -0.35
N ALA A 387 7.27 -14.12 -0.72
CA ALA A 387 5.97 -14.33 -0.06
C ALA A 387 5.08 -13.08 0.10
N GLY A 388 5.20 -12.10 -0.81
CA GLY A 388 4.33 -10.91 -0.83
C GLY A 388 2.89 -11.20 -1.31
N PRO A 389 1.93 -10.29 -1.06
CA PRO A 389 0.52 -10.43 -1.47
C PRO A 389 0.32 -10.72 -2.96
N ARG A 390 1.23 -10.24 -3.84
CA ARG A 390 1.29 -10.53 -5.28
C ARG A 390 1.18 -12.01 -5.64
N VAL A 391 1.75 -12.88 -4.82
CA VAL A 391 1.69 -14.34 -5.05
C VAL A 391 0.28 -14.90 -4.83
N LEU A 392 -0.51 -14.23 -3.98
CA LEU A 392 -1.88 -14.58 -3.62
C LEU A 392 -2.92 -13.80 -4.43
N GLU A 393 -2.53 -12.69 -5.07
CA GLU A 393 -3.40 -11.83 -5.89
C GLU A 393 -4.24 -12.62 -6.88
N HIS A 394 -3.70 -13.68 -7.50
CA HIS A 394 -4.46 -14.50 -8.44
C HIS A 394 -5.50 -15.41 -7.77
N ILE A 395 -5.20 -15.91 -6.55
CA ILE A 395 -6.03 -16.87 -5.80
C ILE A 395 -7.26 -16.19 -5.20
N VAL A 396 -7.06 -15.05 -4.52
CA VAL A 396 -8.13 -14.38 -3.74
C VAL A 396 -9.14 -13.63 -4.63
N ASP A 397 -10.29 -13.25 -4.06
CA ASP A 397 -11.32 -12.50 -4.80
C ASP A 397 -11.06 -10.99 -4.81
N VAL A 398 -10.58 -10.45 -3.69
CA VAL A 398 -10.29 -9.03 -3.49
C VAL A 398 -8.90 -8.88 -2.87
N VAL A 399 -8.15 -7.90 -3.37
CA VAL A 399 -6.85 -7.49 -2.83
C VAL A 399 -6.90 -6.01 -2.53
N LEU A 400 -6.71 -5.68 -1.26
CA LEU A 400 -6.56 -4.34 -0.76
C LEU A 400 -5.11 -4.12 -0.35
N TYR A 401 -4.58 -2.92 -0.58
CA TYR A 401 -3.29 -2.49 -0.08
C TYR A 401 -3.47 -1.29 0.85
N MET A 402 -2.92 -1.42 2.05
CA MET A 402 -2.86 -0.33 3.02
C MET A 402 -1.47 0.32 2.95
N GLU A 403 -1.44 1.57 2.51
CA GLU A 403 -0.25 2.40 2.36
C GLU A 403 -0.24 3.50 3.43
N GLY A 404 0.94 3.96 3.82
CA GLY A 404 1.09 5.06 4.77
C GLY A 404 2.55 5.46 4.92
N GLU A 405 2.84 6.76 4.84
CA GLU A 405 4.20 7.25 5.05
C GLU A 405 4.57 7.22 6.54
N LYS A 406 5.85 7.00 6.83
CA LYS A 406 6.38 6.82 8.20
C LYS A 406 6.05 7.98 9.15
N TYR A 407 5.97 9.20 8.61
CA TYR A 407 5.77 10.44 9.37
C TYR A 407 4.35 11.02 9.24
N SER A 408 3.50 10.41 8.41
CA SER A 408 2.10 10.80 8.28
C SER A 408 1.25 10.03 9.30
N SER A 409 0.23 10.66 9.89
CA SER A 409 -0.84 9.94 10.61
C SER A 409 -1.79 9.23 9.64
N TYR A 410 -1.81 9.63 8.38
CA TYR A 410 -2.78 9.19 7.39
C TYR A 410 -2.40 7.87 6.72
N ARG A 411 -3.43 7.10 6.35
CA ARG A 411 -3.38 5.77 5.80
C ARG A 411 -4.33 5.67 4.61
N LEU A 412 -3.83 5.17 3.51
CA LEU A 412 -4.56 5.02 2.25
C LEU A 412 -4.87 3.54 2.04
N LEU A 413 -6.14 3.20 1.83
CA LEU A 413 -6.59 1.85 1.52
C LEU A 413 -7.01 1.80 0.04
N ARG A 414 -6.24 1.08 -0.77
CA ARG A 414 -6.46 0.94 -2.22
C ARG A 414 -6.99 -0.43 -2.55
N SER A 415 -7.80 -0.55 -3.58
CA SER A 415 -8.03 -1.85 -4.22
C SER A 415 -7.05 -2.07 -5.38
N VAL A 416 -6.37 -3.22 -5.40
CA VAL A 416 -5.54 -3.65 -6.54
C VAL A 416 -6.28 -4.70 -7.39
N LYS A 417 -7.15 -5.48 -6.73
CA LYS A 417 -8.06 -6.42 -7.39
C LYS A 417 -9.39 -6.38 -6.67
N ASN A 418 -10.50 -6.28 -7.40
CA ASN A 418 -11.83 -6.44 -6.84
C ASN A 418 -12.74 -7.16 -7.84
N ARG A 419 -13.09 -8.42 -7.58
CA ARG A 419 -14.09 -9.15 -8.40
C ARG A 419 -15.52 -8.63 -8.22
N PHE A 420 -15.76 -7.75 -7.25
CA PHE A 420 -17.08 -7.28 -6.82
C PHE A 420 -17.21 -5.74 -6.86
N GLY A 421 -16.30 -5.02 -7.50
CA GLY A 421 -16.28 -3.56 -7.47
C GLY A 421 -15.18 -2.98 -8.34
N SER A 422 -15.07 -1.64 -8.33
CA SER A 422 -13.97 -0.96 -9.02
C SER A 422 -12.65 -1.10 -8.24
N THR A 423 -11.55 -1.28 -8.96
CA THR A 423 -10.19 -1.17 -8.40
C THR A 423 -9.77 0.26 -8.14
N ASP A 424 -10.44 1.24 -8.76
CA ASP A 424 -10.10 2.65 -8.58
C ASP A 424 -10.46 3.16 -7.17
N GLU A 425 -11.25 2.44 -6.38
CA GLU A 425 -11.71 3.00 -5.09
C GLU A 425 -10.57 3.16 -4.07
N LEU A 426 -10.48 4.37 -3.53
CA LEU A 426 -9.57 4.77 -2.47
C LEU A 426 -10.37 4.99 -1.18
N GLY A 427 -9.84 4.52 -0.05
CA GLY A 427 -10.28 4.87 1.30
C GLY A 427 -9.17 5.65 2.02
N VAL A 428 -9.54 6.68 2.77
CA VAL A 428 -8.60 7.56 3.46
C VAL A 428 -8.90 7.54 4.96
N PHE A 429 -7.90 7.19 5.76
CA PHE A 429 -8.03 7.03 7.19
C PHE A 429 -6.95 7.81 7.93
N GLU A 430 -7.25 8.30 9.11
CA GLU A 430 -6.28 8.83 10.07
C GLU A 430 -6.06 7.78 11.17
N MET A 431 -4.79 7.49 11.49
CA MET A 431 -4.42 6.65 12.64
C MET A 431 -4.44 7.49 13.92
N SER A 432 -5.38 7.20 14.82
CA SER A 432 -5.53 7.87 16.10
C SER A 432 -5.32 6.91 17.28
N GLN A 433 -5.27 7.43 18.51
CA GLN A 433 -5.17 6.60 19.72
C GLN A 433 -6.33 5.59 19.87
N SER A 434 -7.51 5.89 19.31
CA SER A 434 -8.69 5.02 19.31
C SER A 434 -8.80 4.15 18.05
N GLY A 435 -7.70 3.95 17.31
CA GLY A 435 -7.69 3.22 16.04
C GLY A 435 -7.88 4.12 14.82
N LEU A 436 -8.25 3.52 13.69
CA LEU A 436 -8.42 4.23 12.42
C LEU A 436 -9.76 4.97 12.39
N LYS A 437 -9.73 6.24 11.97
CA LYS A 437 -10.90 7.07 11.68
C LYS A 437 -10.95 7.34 10.18
N ALA A 438 -12.10 7.17 9.53
CA ALA A 438 -12.23 7.57 8.13
C ALA A 438 -12.25 9.10 8.01
N VAL A 439 -11.55 9.63 7.00
CA VAL A 439 -11.55 11.06 6.69
C VAL A 439 -12.59 11.35 5.62
N SER A 440 -13.65 12.07 6.00
CA SER A 440 -14.75 12.44 5.12
C SER A 440 -14.33 13.37 3.97
N ASN A 441 -13.39 14.27 4.24
CA ASN A 441 -12.84 15.21 3.27
C ASN A 441 -11.31 15.07 3.20
N PRO A 442 -10.77 14.27 2.27
CA PRO A 442 -9.32 14.12 2.12
C PRO A 442 -8.58 15.43 1.84
N SER A 443 -9.23 16.46 1.29
CA SER A 443 -8.55 17.73 0.96
C SER A 443 -8.15 18.54 2.19
N GLU A 444 -8.83 18.38 3.33
CA GLU A 444 -8.43 18.97 4.62
C GLU A 444 -7.07 18.44 5.12
N ILE A 445 -6.61 17.29 4.61
CA ILE A 445 -5.30 16.69 4.95
C ILE A 445 -4.15 17.37 4.19
N PHE A 446 -4.44 17.96 3.04
CA PHE A 446 -3.46 18.32 2.01
C PHE A 446 -3.40 19.82 1.73
N LEU A 447 -4.24 20.60 2.42
CA LEU A 447 -4.21 22.04 2.51
C LEU A 447 -3.67 22.41 3.89
N SER A 448 -2.71 23.34 3.96
CA SER A 448 -2.18 23.78 5.25
C SER A 448 -3.23 24.52 6.09
N GLU A 449 -3.11 24.42 7.42
CA GLU A 449 -3.85 25.31 8.34
C GLU A 449 -3.36 26.74 8.11
N GLN A 450 -4.18 27.53 7.40
CA GLN A 450 -3.84 28.92 7.09
C GLN A 450 -3.96 29.76 8.35
N TYR A 451 -2.81 30.14 8.92
CA TYR A 451 -2.72 31.21 9.90
C TYR A 451 -3.15 32.51 9.21
N SER A 452 -4.39 32.95 9.51
CA SER A 452 -5.03 34.14 8.95
C SER A 452 -4.29 35.46 9.20
N ASP A 453 -3.23 35.42 10.02
CA ASP A 453 -2.39 36.55 10.42
C ASP A 453 -1.06 36.62 9.64
N SER A 454 -0.80 35.71 8.69
CA SER A 454 0.40 35.73 7.83
C SER A 454 0.14 36.48 6.53
N GLU A 455 0.58 37.75 6.47
CA GLU A 455 0.12 38.72 5.45
C GLU A 455 0.52 38.41 3.98
N VAL A 456 1.53 37.56 3.71
CA VAL A 456 1.88 37.15 2.34
C VAL A 456 2.37 35.70 2.27
N LEU A 457 1.61 34.82 1.61
CA LEU A 457 2.04 33.46 1.21
C LEU A 457 2.26 33.38 -0.31
N ALA A 458 3.25 34.13 -0.81
CA ALA A 458 3.69 34.01 -2.20
C ALA A 458 4.39 32.66 -2.43
N GLY A 459 4.10 32.02 -3.56
CA GLY A 459 4.63 30.70 -3.92
C GLY A 459 3.69 29.52 -3.66
N LEU A 460 2.45 29.76 -3.23
CA LEU A 460 1.45 28.72 -2.96
C LEU A 460 0.45 28.61 -4.13
N ALA A 461 0.24 27.40 -4.65
CA ALA A 461 -0.83 27.10 -5.60
C ALA A 461 -1.48 25.74 -5.32
N VAL A 462 -2.79 25.62 -5.60
CA VAL A 462 -3.54 24.39 -5.31
C VAL A 462 -3.76 23.56 -6.58
N ALA A 463 -3.23 22.34 -6.60
CA ALA A 463 -3.46 21.34 -7.63
C ALA A 463 -4.69 20.48 -7.33
N VAL A 464 -5.42 20.03 -8.35
CA VAL A 464 -6.44 18.98 -8.19
C VAL A 464 -5.94 17.69 -8.78
N ILE A 465 -5.56 16.74 -7.93
CA ILE A 465 -5.15 15.41 -8.39
C ILE A 465 -6.31 14.42 -8.32
N VAL A 466 -6.20 13.34 -9.10
CA VAL A 466 -7.06 12.16 -9.02
C VAL A 466 -6.18 10.97 -8.68
N ASP A 467 -6.52 10.30 -7.59
CA ASP A 467 -5.88 9.06 -7.18
C ASP A 467 -6.96 7.97 -7.07
N GLY A 468 -6.93 7.04 -8.02
CA GLY A 468 -8.03 6.12 -8.24
C GLY A 468 -9.33 6.86 -8.64
N SER A 469 -10.39 6.68 -7.86
CA SER A 469 -11.74 7.20 -8.10
C SER A 469 -11.94 8.61 -7.55
N ARG A 470 -11.10 9.01 -6.58
CA ARG A 470 -11.20 10.29 -5.85
C ARG A 470 -10.35 11.36 -6.50
N SER A 471 -10.97 12.52 -6.69
CA SER A 471 -10.26 13.79 -6.77
C SER A 471 -10.11 14.40 -5.37
N PHE A 472 -8.95 15.01 -5.12
CA PHE A 472 -8.69 15.83 -3.94
C PHE A 472 -7.69 16.93 -4.29
N LEU A 473 -7.68 17.97 -3.46
CA LEU A 473 -6.80 19.12 -3.65
C LEU A 473 -5.48 18.87 -2.92
N ILE A 474 -4.38 19.37 -3.47
CA ILE A 474 -3.05 19.33 -2.86
C ILE A 474 -2.41 20.71 -3.02
N GLU A 475 -1.86 21.22 -1.93
CA GLU A 475 -1.04 22.41 -1.95
C GLU A 475 0.37 22.13 -2.54
N ILE A 476 0.78 22.96 -3.49
CA ILE A 476 2.13 23.00 -4.05
C ILE A 476 2.78 24.31 -3.63
N GLN A 477 3.93 24.19 -2.99
CA GLN A 477 4.75 25.30 -2.54
C GLN A 477 5.98 25.44 -3.43
N ALA A 478 6.31 26.68 -3.79
CA ALA A 478 7.53 27.05 -4.50
C ALA A 478 8.24 28.19 -3.77
N LEU A 479 9.56 28.13 -3.69
CA LEU A 479 10.41 29.23 -3.26
C LEU A 479 11.45 29.50 -4.35
N CYS A 480 11.29 30.65 -5.02
CA CYS A 480 12.26 31.23 -5.94
C CYS A 480 13.12 32.23 -5.14
N SER A 481 14.44 32.03 -5.12
CA SER A 481 15.37 32.89 -4.41
C SER A 481 16.55 33.26 -5.31
N SER A 482 16.74 34.56 -5.55
CA SER A 482 17.85 35.09 -6.35
C SER A 482 19.15 35.05 -5.54
N GLY A 483 20.21 34.46 -6.10
CA GLY A 483 21.49 34.33 -5.39
C GLY A 483 22.64 33.86 -6.30
N SER A 484 23.87 33.97 -5.79
CA SER A 484 25.09 33.67 -6.57
C SER A 484 25.30 32.20 -6.90
N THR A 485 24.60 31.27 -6.23
CA THR A 485 24.59 29.84 -6.57
C THR A 485 23.18 29.39 -6.84
N VAL A 486 22.92 28.89 -8.05
CA VAL A 486 21.64 28.30 -8.44
C VAL A 486 21.52 26.90 -7.85
N LYS A 487 20.53 26.68 -6.99
CA LYS A 487 20.18 25.37 -6.44
C LYS A 487 18.75 25.02 -6.81
N LYS A 488 18.54 23.77 -7.24
CA LYS A 488 17.22 23.19 -7.46
C LYS A 488 17.01 22.06 -6.46
N HIS A 489 15.85 22.03 -5.83
CA HIS A 489 15.49 20.97 -4.90
C HIS A 489 13.99 20.70 -5.00
N PHE A 490 13.62 19.46 -5.26
CA PHE A 490 12.25 19.09 -5.57
C PHE A 490 11.79 17.95 -4.67
N ASN A 491 10.76 18.20 -3.85
CA ASN A 491 10.13 17.21 -3.00
C ASN A 491 8.71 16.90 -3.52
N GLY A 492 8.38 15.61 -3.62
CA GLY A 492 7.08 15.14 -4.14
C GLY A 492 6.85 15.32 -5.65
N ILE A 493 7.83 15.77 -6.43
CA ILE A 493 7.76 15.82 -7.91
C ILE A 493 9.04 15.27 -8.52
N ARG A 494 8.93 14.62 -9.69
CA ARG A 494 10.10 14.14 -10.45
C ARG A 494 10.90 15.31 -11.00
N GLU A 495 12.20 15.31 -10.73
CA GLU A 495 13.16 16.36 -11.14
C GLU A 495 13.08 16.70 -12.62
N SER A 496 13.15 15.70 -13.51
CA SER A 496 13.04 15.90 -14.96
C SER A 496 11.74 16.57 -15.42
N ARG A 497 10.65 16.44 -14.66
CA ARG A 497 9.37 17.09 -14.94
C ARG A 497 9.33 18.51 -14.39
N ALA A 498 9.88 18.75 -13.20
CA ALA A 498 10.04 20.11 -12.67
C ALA A 498 10.95 20.97 -13.58
N ASP A 499 12.08 20.43 -14.03
CA ASP A 499 12.99 21.09 -14.96
C ASP A 499 12.35 21.40 -16.32
N MET A 500 11.51 20.50 -16.82
CA MET A 500 10.71 20.74 -18.03
C MET A 500 9.78 21.94 -17.85
N ILE A 501 9.04 22.01 -16.74
CA ILE A 501 8.11 23.13 -16.44
C ILE A 501 8.88 24.45 -16.31
N ILE A 502 10.00 24.47 -15.59
CA ILE A 502 10.87 25.64 -15.44
C ILE A 502 11.39 26.11 -16.81
N SER A 503 11.82 25.18 -17.68
CA SER A 503 12.30 25.48 -19.02
C SER A 503 11.21 26.09 -19.92
N ILE A 504 9.97 25.60 -19.80
CA ILE A 504 8.81 26.15 -20.51
C ILE A 504 8.47 27.56 -20.00
N LEU A 505 8.51 27.80 -18.68
CA LEU A 505 8.32 29.14 -18.09
C LEU A 505 9.37 30.13 -18.60
N MET A 506 10.64 29.73 -18.62
CA MET A 506 11.72 30.55 -19.18
C MET A 506 11.50 30.87 -20.67
N LYS A 507 11.18 29.86 -21.48
CA LYS A 507 11.12 30.02 -22.95
C LYS A 507 9.83 30.64 -23.46
N GLN A 508 8.69 30.25 -22.88
CA GLN A 508 7.35 30.62 -23.39
C GLN A 508 6.73 31.78 -22.60
N ALA A 509 6.87 31.81 -21.27
CA ALA A 509 6.42 32.94 -20.46
C ALA A 509 7.48 34.07 -20.37
N GLY A 510 8.75 33.78 -20.68
CA GLY A 510 9.82 34.77 -20.72
C GLY A 510 10.44 35.09 -19.36
N LEU A 511 10.23 34.23 -18.35
CA LEU A 511 10.70 34.48 -16.98
C LEU A 511 12.21 34.26 -16.86
N LYS A 512 12.89 35.19 -16.18
CA LYS A 512 14.36 35.14 -15.96
C LYS A 512 14.73 34.25 -14.76
N LEU A 513 14.34 32.98 -14.83
CA LEU A 513 14.59 31.98 -13.77
C LEU A 513 16.01 31.36 -13.82
N GLN A 514 16.90 31.84 -14.70
CA GLN A 514 18.24 31.27 -14.90
C GLN A 514 19.12 31.42 -13.66
N ASP A 515 19.03 32.57 -12.99
CA ASP A 515 19.84 32.95 -11.83
C ASP A 515 19.10 32.73 -10.49
N SER A 516 17.93 32.09 -10.54
CA SER A 516 17.08 31.81 -9.38
C SER A 516 17.28 30.39 -8.88
N SER A 517 17.58 30.23 -7.59
CA SER A 517 17.38 28.95 -6.91
C SER A 517 15.89 28.67 -6.79
N ILE A 518 15.47 27.43 -7.07
CA ILE A 518 14.07 27.02 -7.07
C ILE A 518 13.90 25.78 -6.18
N PHE A 519 13.15 25.95 -5.10
CA PHE A 519 12.73 24.86 -4.22
C PHE A 519 11.25 24.58 -4.49
N LEU A 520 10.89 23.32 -4.75
CA LEU A 520 9.49 22.88 -4.84
C LEU A 520 9.20 21.86 -3.75
N ASN A 521 8.02 21.97 -3.14
CA ASN A 521 7.52 21.05 -2.15
C ASN A 521 6.04 20.77 -2.41
N VAL A 522 5.71 19.51 -2.68
CA VAL A 522 4.31 19.04 -2.65
C VAL A 522 3.95 18.70 -1.20
N VAL A 523 2.91 19.34 -0.68
CA VAL A 523 2.56 19.27 0.74
C VAL A 523 2.05 17.88 1.14
N SER A 524 2.19 17.54 2.42
CA SER A 524 1.79 16.26 3.02
C SER A 524 2.47 15.01 2.44
N GLY A 525 3.65 15.16 1.82
CA GLY A 525 4.51 14.06 1.36
C GLY A 525 4.07 13.40 0.05
N ILE A 526 2.96 13.84 -0.55
CA ILE A 526 2.41 13.17 -1.73
C ILE A 526 3.32 13.36 -2.95
N ASN A 527 3.50 12.26 -3.68
CA ASN A 527 4.18 12.27 -4.96
C ASN A 527 3.21 12.59 -6.11
N LEU A 528 3.38 13.74 -6.76
CA LEU A 528 2.64 14.21 -7.93
C LEU A 528 2.99 13.37 -9.18
N LYS A 529 2.32 12.22 -9.33
CA LYS A 529 2.59 11.25 -10.41
C LYS A 529 2.00 11.65 -11.77
N GLU A 530 0.89 12.38 -11.81
CA GLU A 530 0.12 12.68 -13.04
C GLU A 530 0.26 14.14 -13.52
N THR A 531 0.02 14.39 -14.82
CA THR A 531 0.23 15.69 -15.49
C THR A 531 -0.75 16.79 -15.07
N ALA A 532 -1.89 16.46 -14.46
CA ALA A 532 -2.91 17.43 -14.05
C ALA A 532 -2.43 18.57 -13.13
N GLY A 533 -1.37 18.35 -12.36
CA GLY A 533 -0.76 19.36 -11.49
C GLY A 533 0.32 20.23 -12.15
N ASP A 534 0.67 20.05 -13.43
CA ASP A 534 1.72 20.87 -14.10
C ASP A 534 1.39 22.36 -14.02
N LEU A 535 0.13 22.70 -14.29
CA LEU A 535 -0.37 24.08 -14.19
C LEU A 535 -0.22 24.68 -12.79
N ALA A 536 -0.48 23.88 -11.75
CA ALA A 536 -0.33 24.32 -10.36
C ALA A 536 1.15 24.54 -9.98
N VAL A 537 2.05 23.64 -10.42
CA VAL A 537 3.51 23.82 -10.23
C VAL A 537 3.99 25.11 -10.91
N ALA A 538 3.55 25.36 -12.14
CA ALA A 538 3.91 26.57 -12.86
C ALA A 538 3.35 27.83 -12.17
N ALA A 539 2.11 27.78 -11.68
CA ALA A 539 1.49 28.88 -10.95
C ALA A 539 2.21 29.18 -9.62
N ALA A 540 2.61 28.15 -8.85
CA ALA A 540 3.40 28.31 -7.64
C ALA A 540 4.76 28.99 -7.93
N ILE A 541 5.49 28.53 -8.96
CA ILE A 541 6.75 29.16 -9.38
C ILE A 541 6.54 30.63 -9.77
N CYS A 542 5.50 30.93 -10.56
CA CYS A 542 5.18 32.31 -10.94
C CYS A 542 4.83 33.17 -9.71
N SER A 543 4.01 32.67 -8.80
CA SER A 543 3.64 33.35 -7.56
C SER A 543 4.84 33.71 -6.70
N SER A 544 5.79 32.79 -6.55
CA SER A 544 7.02 33.05 -5.80
C SER A 544 7.95 34.02 -6.54
N PHE A 545 8.14 33.86 -7.86
CA PHE A 545 9.01 34.73 -8.67
C PHE A 545 8.49 36.17 -8.81
N PHE A 546 7.18 36.37 -8.82
CA PHE A 546 6.53 37.69 -8.87
C PHE A 546 6.27 38.28 -7.46
N GLU A 547 6.58 37.55 -6.39
CA GLU A 547 6.21 37.88 -5.00
C GLU A 547 4.71 38.18 -4.82
N PHE A 548 3.86 37.58 -5.66
CA PHE A 548 2.41 37.84 -5.72
C PHE A 548 1.63 36.63 -5.19
N PRO A 549 0.93 36.72 -4.05
CA PRO A 549 0.18 35.61 -3.49
C PRO A 549 -1.06 35.27 -4.34
N ILE A 550 -1.27 33.97 -4.60
CA ILE A 550 -2.50 33.51 -5.26
C ILE A 550 -3.61 33.41 -4.20
N PRO A 551 -4.84 33.90 -4.46
CA PRO A 551 -5.96 33.71 -3.53
C PRO A 551 -6.24 32.22 -3.28
N THR A 552 -6.49 31.87 -2.02
CA THR A 552 -6.52 30.49 -1.54
C THR A 552 -7.76 29.70 -1.98
N ASP A 553 -8.70 30.36 -2.64
CA ASP A 553 -9.90 29.80 -3.28
C ASP A 553 -9.76 29.59 -4.80
N VAL A 554 -8.52 29.62 -5.31
CA VAL A 554 -8.16 29.34 -6.71
C VAL A 554 -7.49 27.96 -6.85
N ALA A 555 -8.11 27.07 -7.61
CA ALA A 555 -7.55 25.75 -7.95
C ALA A 555 -7.08 25.69 -9.42
N PHE A 556 -6.01 24.94 -9.69
CA PHE A 556 -5.41 24.78 -11.00
C PHE A 556 -5.49 23.33 -11.47
N ILE A 557 -5.89 23.15 -12.73
CA ILE A 557 -5.94 21.83 -13.38
C ILE A 557 -5.41 21.98 -14.80
N GLY A 558 -4.39 21.21 -15.18
CA GLY A 558 -3.95 21.15 -16.57
C GLY A 558 -2.54 20.61 -16.73
N GLU A 559 -2.34 19.94 -17.87
CA GLU A 559 -1.02 19.57 -18.39
C GLU A 559 -0.44 20.73 -19.19
N ILE A 560 0.88 20.94 -19.11
CA ILE A 560 1.60 21.97 -19.87
C ILE A 560 2.35 21.30 -21.02
N GLY A 561 2.04 21.68 -22.25
CA GLY A 561 2.81 21.26 -23.42
C GLY A 561 4.11 22.06 -23.59
N LEU A 562 5.07 21.52 -24.33
CA LEU A 562 6.38 22.17 -24.57
C LEU A 562 6.27 23.53 -25.31
N GLY A 563 5.17 23.76 -26.03
CA GLY A 563 4.82 25.05 -26.65
C GLY A 563 4.28 26.08 -25.65
N GLY A 564 4.07 25.71 -24.38
CA GLY A 564 3.41 26.53 -23.37
C GLY A 564 1.88 26.53 -23.48
N GLU A 565 1.31 25.67 -24.33
CA GLU A 565 -0.13 25.45 -24.45
C GLU A 565 -0.66 24.59 -23.28
N LEU A 566 -1.90 24.86 -22.86
CA LEU A 566 -2.58 24.05 -21.85
C LEU A 566 -3.34 22.89 -22.49
N ARG A 567 -3.19 21.70 -21.90
CA ARG A 567 -3.73 20.45 -22.41
C ARG A 567 -4.70 19.83 -21.41
N THR A 568 -5.81 19.28 -21.93
CA THR A 568 -6.84 18.60 -21.13
C THR A 568 -6.31 17.32 -20.50
N VAL A 569 -6.67 17.07 -19.25
CA VAL A 569 -6.30 15.85 -18.52
C VAL A 569 -7.51 14.94 -18.27
N PRO A 570 -7.32 13.65 -17.97
CA PRO A 570 -8.44 12.75 -17.69
C PRO A 570 -9.27 13.17 -16.47
N ARG A 571 -10.58 12.85 -16.52
CA ARG A 571 -11.55 13.04 -15.42
C ARG A 571 -11.73 14.52 -14.99
N MET A 572 -11.73 15.46 -15.95
CA MET A 572 -11.95 16.89 -15.70
C MET A 572 -13.24 17.17 -14.93
N ASP A 573 -14.31 16.47 -15.29
CA ASP A 573 -15.62 16.48 -14.63
C ASP A 573 -15.49 16.25 -13.12
N LYS A 574 -14.86 15.15 -12.71
CA LYS A 574 -14.68 14.80 -11.29
C LYS A 574 -13.86 15.85 -10.55
N ARG A 575 -12.77 16.33 -11.17
CA ARG A 575 -11.90 17.35 -10.56
C ARG A 575 -12.64 18.65 -10.29
N VAL A 576 -13.36 19.17 -11.28
CA VAL A 576 -14.11 20.43 -11.16
C VAL A 576 -15.29 20.29 -10.17
N VAL A 577 -15.98 19.15 -10.16
CA VAL A 577 -17.00 18.84 -9.14
C VAL A 577 -16.40 18.77 -7.73
N THR A 578 -15.19 18.22 -7.56
CA THR A 578 -14.49 18.25 -6.26
C THR A 578 -14.13 19.68 -5.83
N VAL A 579 -13.59 20.51 -6.73
CA VAL A 579 -13.27 21.92 -6.44
C VAL A 579 -14.53 22.68 -6.00
N SER A 580 -15.64 22.49 -6.73
CA SER A 580 -16.94 23.07 -6.41
C SER A 580 -17.45 22.66 -5.02
N LYS A 581 -17.44 21.36 -4.71
CA LYS A 581 -17.88 20.82 -3.41
C LYS A 581 -17.04 21.27 -2.21
N LEU A 582 -15.84 21.77 -2.44
CA LEU A 582 -14.94 22.29 -1.41
C LEU A 582 -15.02 23.81 -1.25
N GLY A 583 -15.96 24.48 -1.94
CA GLY A 583 -16.22 25.91 -1.78
C GLY A 583 -15.18 26.83 -2.41
N TYR A 584 -14.34 26.32 -3.31
CA TYR A 584 -13.41 27.15 -4.08
C TYR A 584 -14.17 28.04 -5.04
N LYS A 585 -13.75 29.30 -5.18
CA LYS A 585 -14.45 30.30 -6.01
C LYS A 585 -13.95 30.34 -7.44
N ARG A 586 -12.74 29.86 -7.74
CA ARG A 586 -12.18 29.88 -9.10
C ARG A 586 -11.43 28.60 -9.43
N CYS A 587 -11.63 28.11 -10.66
CA CYS A 587 -10.87 26.99 -11.21
C CYS A 587 -10.25 27.36 -12.57
N ILE A 588 -8.93 27.39 -12.65
CA ILE A 588 -8.19 27.62 -13.89
C ILE A 588 -7.99 26.28 -14.59
N ILE A 589 -8.46 26.18 -15.84
CA ILE A 589 -8.46 24.95 -16.63
C ILE A 589 -7.95 25.21 -18.08
N PRO A 590 -7.66 24.15 -18.87
CA PRO A 590 -7.38 24.30 -20.28
C PRO A 590 -8.67 24.69 -21.02
N LYS A 591 -8.62 25.69 -21.91
CA LYS A 591 -9.81 26.22 -22.61
C LYS A 591 -10.59 25.17 -23.40
N SER A 592 -9.92 24.14 -23.89
CA SER A 592 -10.53 22.99 -24.55
C SER A 592 -11.45 22.16 -23.64
N ALA A 593 -11.27 22.21 -22.32
CA ALA A 593 -12.13 21.53 -21.35
C ALA A 593 -13.42 22.30 -21.02
N GLU A 594 -13.54 23.61 -21.28
CA GLU A 594 -14.77 24.39 -20.98
C GLU A 594 -16.02 23.72 -21.57
N LYS A 595 -15.93 23.23 -22.81
CA LYS A 595 -17.03 22.54 -23.53
C LYS A 595 -17.38 21.15 -22.98
N LEU A 596 -16.52 20.54 -22.17
CA LEU A 596 -16.77 19.24 -21.54
C LEU A 596 -17.47 19.39 -20.19
N LEU A 597 -17.55 20.62 -19.67
CA LEU A 597 -18.07 20.94 -18.32
C LEU A 597 -19.43 21.66 -18.37
N THR A 598 -19.86 22.12 -19.55
CA THR A 598 -21.21 22.65 -19.78
C THR A 598 -22.25 21.56 -19.57
N GLY A 599 -23.06 21.68 -18.51
CA GLY A 599 -24.08 20.71 -18.13
C GLY A 599 -23.78 19.89 -16.87
N LEU A 600 -22.71 20.21 -16.13
CA LEU A 600 -22.48 19.66 -14.79
C LEU A 600 -23.25 20.46 -13.73
N ASP A 601 -23.86 19.75 -12.77
CA ASP A 601 -24.38 20.34 -11.53
C ASP A 601 -23.20 20.77 -10.65
N LEU A 602 -22.89 22.07 -10.67
CA LEU A 602 -21.88 22.71 -9.84
C LEU A 602 -22.58 23.57 -8.79
N GLU A 603 -22.02 23.61 -7.58
CA GLU A 603 -22.47 24.50 -6.51
C GLU A 603 -22.37 25.97 -6.96
N GLU A 604 -23.34 26.80 -6.53
CA GLU A 604 -23.40 28.21 -6.90
C GLU A 604 -22.15 28.97 -6.42
N GLY A 605 -21.44 29.60 -7.36
CA GLY A 605 -20.30 30.48 -7.08
C GLY A 605 -18.94 30.05 -7.63
N LEU A 606 -18.80 28.84 -8.20
CA LEU A 606 -17.54 28.45 -8.85
C LEU A 606 -17.38 29.10 -10.24
N GLN A 607 -16.40 29.99 -10.38
CA GLN A 607 -15.97 30.55 -11.66
C GLN A 607 -14.96 29.63 -12.37
N ILE A 608 -15.36 29.04 -13.50
CA ILE A 608 -14.43 28.32 -14.39
C ILE A 608 -13.75 29.33 -15.34
N VAL A 609 -12.43 29.24 -15.47
CA VAL A 609 -11.63 30.10 -16.36
C VAL A 609 -10.76 29.23 -17.28
N GLY A 610 -11.12 29.15 -18.56
CA GLY A 610 -10.36 28.40 -19.56
C GLY A 610 -9.28 29.21 -20.27
N CYS A 611 -8.02 28.89 -19.98
CA CYS A 611 -6.82 29.47 -20.60
C CYS A 611 -6.27 28.56 -21.71
N ARG A 612 -5.73 29.13 -22.79
CA ARG A 612 -5.11 28.37 -23.90
C ARG A 612 -3.63 28.08 -23.67
N ASN A 613 -2.94 28.96 -22.94
CA ASN A 613 -1.49 28.94 -22.76
C ASN A 613 -1.09 29.62 -21.45
N LEU A 614 0.17 29.47 -21.04
CA LEU A 614 0.69 30.04 -19.81
C LEU A 614 0.63 31.58 -19.72
N LYS A 615 0.67 32.32 -20.83
CA LYS A 615 0.54 33.78 -20.81
C LYS A 615 -0.88 34.21 -20.44
N GLU A 616 -1.89 33.51 -20.96
CA GLU A 616 -3.29 33.73 -20.57
C GLU A 616 -3.54 33.38 -19.09
N VAL A 617 -2.82 32.38 -18.54
CA VAL A 617 -2.87 32.07 -17.10
C VAL A 617 -2.25 33.19 -16.28
N ILE A 618 -1.02 33.62 -16.63
CA ILE A 618 -0.30 34.65 -15.87
C ILE A 618 -1.11 35.96 -15.86
N ASN A 619 -1.61 36.38 -17.02
CA ASN A 619 -2.45 37.58 -17.15
C ASN A 619 -3.87 37.44 -16.55
N GLY A 620 -4.28 36.24 -16.13
CA GLY A 620 -5.59 36.00 -15.49
C GLY A 620 -5.51 35.77 -13.97
N VAL A 621 -4.29 35.69 -13.42
CA VAL A 621 -4.02 35.32 -12.01
C VAL A 621 -3.16 36.36 -11.30
N PHE A 622 -2.20 37.00 -11.99
CA PHE A 622 -1.21 37.92 -11.41
C PHE A 622 -1.39 39.37 -11.91
N THR A 623 -2.64 39.78 -12.17
CA THR A 623 -3.06 41.15 -12.54
C THR A 623 -4.10 41.66 -11.57
#